data_AF-A0A496NEA7-F1
#
_entry.id   AF-A0A496NEA7-F1
#
_cell.length_a   1.000
_cell.length_b   1.000
_cell.length_c   1.000
_cell.angle_alpha   90.00
_cell.angle_beta   90.00
_cell.angle_gamma   90.00
#
_symmetry.space_group_name_H-M   'P 1'
#
loop_
_entity.id
_entity.type
_entity.pdbx_description
1 polymer ?
#
loop_
_entity_poly.entity_id
_entity_poly.type
_entity_poly.pdbx_seq_one_letter_code
_entity_poly.pdbx_strand_id
1 'polypeptide(L)'
;MADIHIEKNHSLDFDTARAQAKKWLEEANREFGLNVDYQENDDGDTAAIKKAGVDGRAILTKDKVVFEADLAFLAKPLKTPIINSIQAGLDKFFA
;
A
#
# COMPACT_ATOMS: atom_id res chain seq x y z
N MET A 1 8.30 -13.30 -6.53
CA MET A 1 8.18 -13.11 -5.07
C MET A 1 8.51 -11.66 -4.83
N ALA A 2 7.61 -10.90 -4.22
CA ALA A 2 7.89 -9.51 -3.91
C ALA A 2 8.98 -9.42 -2.83
N ASP A 3 9.86 -8.43 -2.92
CA ASP A 3 10.85 -8.15 -1.86
C ASP A 3 10.16 -7.81 -0.53
N ILE A 4 9.01 -7.15 -0.61
CA ILE A 4 8.17 -6.76 0.52
C ILE A 4 6.77 -7.35 0.30
N HIS A 5 6.24 -8.01 1.32
CA HIS A 5 4.86 -8.46 1.39
C HIS A 5 4.35 -8.21 2.80
N ILE A 6 3.28 -7.44 2.93
CA ILE A 6 2.65 -7.07 4.20
C ILE A 6 1.14 -7.26 4.04
N GLU A 7 0.53 -8.00 4.94
CA GLU A 7 -0.92 -8.14 5.02
C GLU A 7 -1.43 -7.61 6.37
N LYS A 8 -2.58 -6.95 6.34
CA LYS A 8 -3.26 -6.46 7.53
C LYS A 8 -4.75 -6.74 7.39
N ASN A 9 -5.29 -7.47 8.36
CA ASN A 9 -6.74 -7.67 8.47
C ASN A 9 -7.38 -6.44 9.13
N HIS A 10 -8.57 -6.07 8.69
CA HIS A 10 -9.35 -4.98 9.25
C HIS A 10 -10.82 -5.35 9.41
N SER A 11 -11.48 -4.72 10.37
CA SER A 11 -12.92 -4.90 10.61
C SER A 11 -13.77 -3.76 10.02
N LEU A 12 -13.18 -2.94 9.15
CA LEU A 12 -13.84 -1.80 8.50
C LEU A 12 -14.81 -2.27 7.40
N ASP A 13 -15.92 -1.55 7.25
CA ASP A 13 -16.79 -1.67 6.08
C ASP A 13 -16.04 -1.27 4.80
N PHE A 14 -16.37 -1.90 3.67
CA PHE A 14 -15.62 -1.74 2.42
C PHE A 14 -15.58 -0.29 1.90
N ASP A 15 -16.65 0.48 2.11
CA ASP A 15 -16.69 1.91 1.75
C ASP A 15 -15.71 2.75 2.61
N THR A 16 -15.68 2.49 3.91
CA THR A 16 -14.72 3.12 4.83
C THR A 16 -13.29 2.72 4.46
N ALA A 17 -13.06 1.43 4.20
CA ALA A 17 -11.77 0.90 3.81
C ALA A 17 -11.25 1.56 2.50
N ARG A 18 -12.13 1.78 1.52
CA ARG A 18 -11.85 2.54 0.29
C ARG A 18 -11.40 3.97 0.57
N ALA A 19 -12.14 4.68 1.41
CA ALA A 19 -11.81 6.06 1.76
C ALA A 19 -10.46 6.13 2.49
N GLN A 20 -10.17 5.19 3.39
CA GLN A 20 -8.89 5.12 4.09
C GLN A 20 -7.73 4.75 3.16
N ALA A 21 -7.94 3.81 2.23
CA ALA A 21 -6.94 3.46 1.21
C ALA A 21 -6.57 4.66 0.34
N LYS A 22 -7.57 5.40 -0.16
CA LYS A 22 -7.35 6.62 -0.96
C LYS A 22 -6.54 7.65 -0.17
N LYS A 23 -6.93 7.93 1.09
CA LYS A 23 -6.20 8.87 1.96
C LYS A 23 -4.76 8.43 2.23
N TRP A 24 -4.55 7.15 2.49
CA TRP A 24 -3.21 6.60 2.72
C TRP A 24 -2.32 6.76 1.48
N LEU A 25 -2.85 6.46 0.30
CA LEU A 25 -2.15 6.63 -0.97
C LEU A 25 -1.85 8.10 -1.28
N GLU A 26 -2.77 9.02 -0.99
CA GLU A 26 -2.56 10.46 -1.13
C GLU A 26 -1.46 10.96 -0.18
N GLU A 27 -1.46 10.52 1.07
CA GLU A 27 -0.42 10.85 2.06
C GLU A 27 0.94 10.31 1.60
N ALA A 28 1.00 9.04 1.19
CA ALA A 28 2.21 8.41 0.67
C ALA A 28 2.72 9.12 -0.61
N ASN A 29 1.84 9.51 -1.52
CA ASN A 29 2.23 10.29 -2.69
C ASN A 29 2.79 11.67 -2.29
N ARG A 30 2.17 12.35 -1.33
CA ARG A 30 2.63 13.67 -0.88
C ARG A 30 3.98 13.61 -0.16
N GLU A 31 4.21 12.60 0.68
CA GLU A 31 5.45 12.44 1.42
C GLU A 31 6.60 11.94 0.54
N PHE A 32 6.31 11.02 -0.38
CA PHE A 32 7.34 10.29 -1.11
C PHE A 32 7.37 10.58 -2.62
N GLY A 33 6.41 11.33 -3.17
CA GLY A 33 6.30 11.61 -4.62
C GLY A 33 6.07 10.34 -5.43
N LEU A 34 4.99 9.60 -5.12
CA LEU A 34 4.68 8.31 -5.72
C LEU A 34 3.69 8.46 -6.87
N ASN A 35 3.91 7.74 -7.98
CA ASN A 35 2.84 7.59 -8.97
C ASN A 35 1.89 6.49 -8.52
N VAL A 36 0.65 6.87 -8.21
CA VAL A 36 -0.39 5.94 -7.78
C VAL A 36 -1.47 5.84 -8.85
N ASP A 37 -1.76 4.62 -9.29
CA ASP A 37 -2.89 4.29 -10.16
C ASP A 37 -3.86 3.42 -9.37
N TYR A 38 -5.05 3.95 -9.06
CA TYR A 38 -6.04 3.27 -8.24
C TYR A 38 -7.20 2.78 -9.10
N GLN A 39 -7.56 1.51 -8.94
CA GLN A 39 -8.58 0.80 -9.70
C GLN A 39 -9.61 0.18 -8.77
N GLU A 40 -10.85 0.62 -8.89
CA GLU A 40 -11.99 0.11 -8.12
C GLU A 40 -12.60 -1.10 -8.83
N ASN A 41 -12.74 -2.23 -8.13
CA ASN A 41 -13.43 -3.41 -8.67
C ASN A 41 -14.50 -3.91 -7.70
N ASP A 42 -15.42 -4.76 -8.19
CA ASP A 42 -16.49 -5.36 -7.38
C ASP A 42 -15.97 -6.27 -6.26
N ASP A 43 -14.93 -7.07 -6.51
CA ASP A 43 -14.36 -8.02 -5.53
C ASP A 43 -13.30 -7.39 -4.61
N GLY A 44 -12.72 -6.26 -5.00
CA GLY A 44 -11.61 -5.63 -4.28
C GLY A 44 -10.87 -4.59 -5.11
N ASP A 45 -10.41 -3.54 -4.47
CA ASP A 45 -9.72 -2.46 -5.16
C ASP A 45 -8.23 -2.75 -5.23
N THR A 46 -7.60 -2.28 -6.29
CA THR A 46 -6.16 -2.44 -6.49
C THR A 46 -5.52 -1.09 -6.74
N ALA A 47 -4.37 -0.84 -6.12
CA ALA A 47 -3.58 0.37 -6.32
C ALA A 47 -2.18 -0.01 -6.80
N ALA A 48 -1.79 0.37 -8.01
CA ALA A 48 -0.41 0.25 -8.47
C ALA A 48 0.37 1.50 -8.05
N ILE A 49 1.53 1.31 -7.43
CA ILE A 49 2.33 2.35 -6.82
C ILE A 49 3.73 2.27 -7.41
N LYS A 50 4.17 3.31 -8.13
CA LYS A 50 5.47 3.32 -8.79
C LYS A 50 6.33 4.48 -8.32
N LYS A 51 7.57 4.18 -7.95
CA LYS A 51 8.61 5.16 -7.63
C LYS A 51 9.94 4.70 -8.21
N ALA A 52 10.88 5.62 -8.45
CA ALA A 52 12.22 5.29 -8.90
C ALA A 52 12.86 4.20 -8.02
N GLY A 53 12.98 2.99 -8.56
CA GLY A 53 13.56 1.83 -7.89
C GLY A 53 12.62 1.04 -6.97
N VAL A 54 11.32 1.36 -6.94
CA VAL A 54 10.28 0.64 -6.17
C VAL A 54 9.05 0.44 -7.04
N ASP A 55 8.67 -0.81 -7.29
CA ASP A 55 7.41 -1.16 -7.94
C ASP A 55 6.51 -1.83 -6.89
N GLY A 56 5.47 -1.11 -6.48
CA GLY A 56 4.56 -1.51 -5.41
C GLY A 56 3.14 -1.73 -5.92
N ARG A 57 2.38 -2.53 -5.19
CA ARG A 57 0.95 -2.73 -5.37
C ARG A 57 0.25 -2.90 -4.03
N ALA A 58 -0.92 -2.30 -3.88
CA ALA A 58 -1.83 -2.53 -2.77
C ALA A 58 -3.11 -3.17 -3.28
N ILE A 59 -3.66 -4.12 -2.53
CA ILE A 59 -4.90 -4.82 -2.84
C ILE A 59 -5.77 -4.68 -1.60
N LEU A 60 -6.90 -4.02 -1.75
CA LEU A 60 -7.90 -3.85 -0.70
C LEU A 60 -9.06 -4.82 -0.96
N THR A 61 -9.37 -5.61 0.04
CA THR A 61 -10.53 -6.50 0.04
C THR A 61 -11.44 -6.15 1.20
N LYS A 62 -12.53 -6.89 1.38
CA LYS A 62 -13.52 -6.62 2.42
C LYS A 62 -12.98 -6.77 3.85
N ASP A 63 -12.07 -7.72 4.08
CA ASP A 63 -11.56 -8.08 5.41
C ASP A 63 -10.08 -7.77 5.61
N LYS A 64 -9.36 -7.43 4.54
CA LYS A 64 -7.92 -7.20 4.60
C LYS A 64 -7.40 -6.31 3.50
N VAL A 65 -6.24 -5.73 3.78
CA VAL A 65 -5.40 -5.01 2.85
C VAL A 65 -4.05 -5.73 2.72
N VAL A 66 -3.60 -5.92 1.49
CA VAL A 66 -2.32 -6.55 1.16
C VAL A 66 -1.48 -5.53 0.41
N PHE A 67 -0.23 -5.37 0.82
CA PHE A 67 0.74 -4.52 0.16
C PHE A 67 1.95 -5.35 -0.25
N GLU A 68 2.36 -5.20 -1.49
CA GLU A 68 3.52 -5.87 -2.05
C GLU A 68 4.41 -4.86 -2.75
N ALA A 69 5.72 -4.99 -2.64
CA ALA A 69 6.64 -4.19 -3.42
C ALA A 69 7.92 -4.93 -3.78
N ASP A 70 8.37 -4.71 -5.01
CA ASP A 70 9.63 -5.14 -5.57
C ASP A 70 10.63 -3.97 -5.54
N LEU A 71 11.82 -4.25 -5.02
CA LEU A 71 12.87 -3.25 -4.83
C LEU A 71 13.99 -3.47 -5.84
N ALA A 72 14.32 -2.42 -6.58
CA ALA A 72 15.54 -2.42 -7.38
C ALA A 72 16.78 -2.54 -6.48
N PHE A 73 17.90 -2.99 -7.05
CA PHE A 73 19.16 -3.23 -6.32
C PHE A 73 19.58 -2.07 -5.40
N LEU A 74 19.43 -0.82 -5.87
CA LEU A 74 19.79 0.38 -5.13
C LEU A 74 18.83 0.70 -3.96
N ALA A 75 17.59 0.20 -3.99
CA ALA A 75 16.59 0.43 -2.96
C ALA A 75 16.62 -0.64 -1.85
N LYS A 76 17.36 -1.74 -2.01
CA LYS A 76 17.45 -2.83 -1.02
C LYS A 76 17.84 -2.38 0.40
N PRO A 77 18.78 -1.43 0.61
CA PRO A 77 19.11 -0.93 1.96
C PRO A 77 17.95 -0.19 2.63
N LEU A 78 17.02 0.36 1.85
CA LEU A 78 15.84 1.08 2.34
C LEU A 78 14.66 0.14 2.62
N LYS A 79 14.81 -1.17 2.42
CA LYS A 79 13.74 -2.15 2.63
C LYS A 79 13.10 -2.04 4.01
N THR A 80 13.90 -2.06 5.08
CA THR A 80 13.42 -1.99 6.46
C THR A 80 12.65 -0.70 6.76
N PRO A 81 13.18 0.52 6.48
CA PRO A 81 12.42 1.74 6.71
C PRO A 81 11.15 1.84 5.84
N ILE A 82 11.17 1.33 4.61
CA ILE A 82 9.98 1.26 3.75
C ILE A 82 8.90 0.35 4.39
N ILE A 83 9.28 -0.85 4.85
CA ILE A 83 8.36 -1.76 5.55
C ILE A 83 7.74 -1.08 6.77
N ASN A 84 8.56 -0.45 7.61
CA ASN A 84 8.07 0.22 8.82
C ASN A 84 7.10 1.37 8.48
N SER A 85 7.39 2.14 7.42
CA SER A 85 6.51 3.22 6.98
C SER A 85 5.18 2.70 6.45
N ILE A 86 5.19 1.61 5.66
CA ILE A 86 3.98 0.94 5.18
C ILE A 86 3.17 0.40 6.36
N GLN A 87 3.79 -0.34 7.27
CA GLN A 87 3.13 -0.89 8.45
C GLN A 87 2.51 0.21 9.32
N ALA A 88 3.24 1.31 9.57
CA ALA A 88 2.71 2.45 10.32
C ALA A 88 1.51 3.10 9.62
N GLY A 89 1.55 3.21 8.29
CA GLY A 89 0.40 3.66 7.50
C GLY A 89 -0.78 2.70 7.61
N LEU A 90 -0.57 1.41 7.39
CA LEU A 90 -1.62 0.40 7.51
C LEU A 90 -2.25 0.39 8.91
N ASP A 91 -1.45 0.44 9.97
CA ASP A 91 -1.95 0.54 11.35
C ASP A 91 -2.70 1.86 11.60
N LYS A 92 -2.30 2.98 11.00
CA LYS A 92 -3.00 4.27 11.15
C LYS A 92 -4.36 4.29 10.45
N PHE A 93 -4.47 3.65 9.30
CA PHE A 93 -5.63 3.74 8.40
C PHE A 93 -6.58 2.54 8.50
N PHE A 94 -6.11 1.38 8.96
CA PHE A 94 -6.83 0.11 9.02
C PHE A 94 -6.77 -0.59 10.39
N ALA A 95 -6.58 0.17 11.47
CA ALA A 95 -6.70 -0.34 12.85
C ALA A 95 -8.14 -0.71 13.23
#